data_AF-A0A8N1S588-F1
#
_entry.id   AF-A0A8N1S588-F1
#
_cell.length_a   1.000
_cell.length_b   1.000
_cell.length_c   1.000
_cell.angle_alpha   90.00
_cell.angle_beta   90.00
_cell.angle_gamma   90.00
#
_symmetry.space_group_name_H-M   'P 1'
#
loop_
_entity.id
_entity.type
_entity.pdbx_description
1 polymer ?
#
loop_
_entity_poly.entity_id
_entity_poly.type
_entity_poly.pdbx_seq_one_letter_code
_entity_poly.pdbx_strand_id
1 'polypeptide(L)'
;MHAGCYIELPREIMLKRAVINVRSNDNACFAWSVIAALHPAERNTNRELSYPHYTTVLNLQNITFPMTLNQIKKFEHLNDISINVYGIKEKEILPIRLTSRKMEKHANLLYVQDPRDDNAGHFAYIKDLSRL
;
A
#
# COMPACT_ATOMS: atom_id res chain seq x y z
N MET A 1 15.17 14.16 6.18
CA MET A 1 14.30 13.05 6.65
C MET A 1 12.90 13.36 6.16
N HIS A 2 12.42 12.69 5.10
CA HIS A 2 11.01 12.84 4.69
C HIS A 2 10.20 11.86 5.54
N ALA A 3 9.65 12.36 6.65
CA ALA A 3 8.61 11.64 7.39
C ALA A 3 7.30 11.91 6.64
N GLY A 4 6.62 10.86 6.16
CA GLY A 4 5.38 11.02 5.42
C GLY A 4 5.21 10.07 4.24
N CYS A 5 3.96 9.71 3.96
CA CYS A 5 3.53 8.91 2.82
C CYS A 5 3.40 9.80 1.56
N TYR A 6 4.47 10.48 1.20
CA TYR A 6 4.49 11.50 0.14
C TYR A 6 5.55 11.22 -0.93
N ILE A 7 5.67 9.95 -1.35
CA ILE A 7 6.52 9.58 -2.48
C ILE A 7 5.75 9.78 -3.79
N GLU A 8 6.34 10.51 -4.73
CA GLU A 8 5.83 10.57 -6.09
C GLU A 8 6.07 9.23 -6.80
N LEU A 9 4.99 8.63 -7.30
CA LEU A 9 5.09 7.41 -8.09
C LEU A 9 5.67 7.74 -9.48
N PRO A 10 6.37 6.79 -10.14
CA PRO A 10 6.82 6.99 -11.51
C PRO A 10 5.69 7.42 -12.43
N ARG A 11 5.99 8.35 -13.35
CA ARG A 11 5.00 8.99 -14.23
C ARG A 11 4.19 7.98 -15.02
N GLU A 12 4.82 6.92 -15.51
CA GLU A 12 4.21 5.85 -16.28
C GLU A 12 3.10 5.15 -15.48
N ILE A 13 3.31 4.94 -14.18
CA ILE A 13 2.33 4.34 -13.27
C ILE A 13 1.18 5.31 -13.00
N MET A 14 1.48 6.59 -12.78
CA MET A 14 0.46 7.61 -12.56
C MET A 14 -0.46 7.78 -13.78
N LEU A 15 0.10 7.75 -15.00
CA LEU A 15 -0.67 7.89 -16.24
C LEU A 15 -1.63 6.73 -16.46
N LYS A 16 -1.29 5.52 -16.00
CA LYS A 16 -2.17 4.34 -16.08
C LYS A 16 -3.41 4.47 -15.21
N ARG A 17 -3.46 5.42 -14.25
CA ARG A 17 -4.59 5.64 -13.32
C ARG A 17 -5.07 4.35 -12.62
N ALA A 18 -4.15 3.42 -12.42
CA ALA A 18 -4.38 2.08 -11.88
C ALA A 18 -3.95 1.95 -10.41
N VAL A 19 -3.29 2.99 -9.88
CA VAL A 19 -2.75 3.04 -8.53
C VAL A 19 -3.33 4.25 -7.80
N ILE A 20 -3.74 4.05 -6.56
CA ILE A 20 -4.13 5.10 -5.62
C ILE A 20 -3.01 5.27 -4.62
N ASN A 21 -2.44 6.48 -4.61
CA ASN A 21 -1.45 6.89 -3.62
C ASN A 21 -2.13 7.81 -2.60
N VAL A 22 -2.52 7.26 -1.45
CA VAL A 22 -3.09 8.03 -0.35
C VAL A 22 -1.95 8.79 0.33
N ARG A 23 -2.10 10.11 0.41
CA ARG A 23 -1.11 11.01 0.98
C ARG A 23 -1.46 11.30 2.43
N SER A 24 -0.51 11.05 3.31
CA SER A 24 -0.58 11.36 4.74
C SER A 24 0.76 11.92 5.23
N ASN A 25 0.73 12.62 6.37
CA ASN A 25 1.93 13.14 7.03
C ASN A 25 2.58 12.11 7.98
N ASP A 26 1.94 10.96 8.19
CA ASP A 26 2.49 9.86 8.98
C ASP A 26 3.27 8.85 8.11
N ASN A 27 3.85 7.82 8.72
CA ASN A 27 4.60 6.77 8.02
C ASN A 27 3.75 5.50 7.77
N ALA A 28 2.42 5.64 7.70
CA ALA A 28 1.47 4.52 7.66
C ALA A 28 0.95 4.19 6.24
N CYS A 29 1.76 4.38 5.19
CA CYS A 29 1.35 4.23 3.78
C CYS A 29 0.76 2.84 3.49
N PHE A 30 1.32 1.82 4.13
CA PHE A 30 0.79 0.46 4.06
C PHE A 30 -0.66 0.41 4.56
N ALA A 31 -0.92 0.93 5.77
CA ALA A 31 -2.24 0.90 6.38
C ALA A 31 -3.24 1.71 5.54
N TRP A 32 -2.86 2.91 5.11
CA TRP A 32 -3.69 3.72 4.21
C TRP A 32 -3.99 3.04 2.87
N SER A 33 -3.02 2.32 2.31
CA SER A 33 -3.24 1.56 1.07
C SER A 33 -4.20 0.38 1.26
N VAL A 34 -4.11 -0.32 2.39
CA VAL A 34 -5.08 -1.38 2.74
C VAL A 34 -6.47 -0.77 2.94
N ILE A 35 -6.57 0.36 3.65
CA ILE A 35 -7.85 1.07 3.82
C ILE A 35 -8.45 1.48 2.47
N ALA A 36 -7.65 2.02 1.55
CA ALA A 36 -8.14 2.40 0.23
C ALA A 36 -8.68 1.20 -0.57
N ALA A 37 -8.14 0.00 -0.36
CA ALA A 37 -8.63 -1.22 -0.96
C ALA A 37 -9.95 -1.70 -0.32
N LEU A 38 -10.09 -1.58 1.00
CA LEU A 38 -11.26 -2.05 1.74
C LEU A 38 -12.43 -1.07 1.72
N HIS A 39 -12.15 0.23 1.62
CA HIS A 39 -13.12 1.31 1.62
C HIS A 39 -12.89 2.22 0.41
N PRO A 40 -13.18 1.77 -0.83
CA PRO A 40 -12.91 2.56 -2.01
C PRO A 40 -13.68 3.89 -1.99
N ALA A 41 -12.96 4.99 -2.15
CA ALA A 41 -13.53 6.32 -2.28
C ALA A 41 -13.85 6.65 -3.74
N GLU A 42 -14.94 7.39 -4.00
CA GLU A 42 -15.31 7.80 -5.35
C GLU A 42 -14.52 9.04 -5.83
N ARG A 43 -14.22 9.96 -4.90
CA ARG A 43 -13.59 11.26 -5.18
C ARG A 43 -12.44 11.51 -4.24
N ASN A 44 -11.48 12.31 -4.69
CA ASN A 44 -10.31 12.71 -3.90
C ASN A 44 -9.55 11.52 -3.30
N THR A 45 -9.50 10.39 -4.03
CA THR A 45 -8.93 9.11 -3.58
C THR A 45 -7.49 9.17 -3.03
N ASN A 46 -6.76 10.25 -3.29
CA ASN A 46 -5.42 10.49 -2.76
C ASN A 46 -5.39 11.17 -1.38
N ARG A 47 -6.54 11.54 -0.78
CA ARG A 47 -6.61 12.21 0.53
C ARG A 47 -7.00 11.22 1.62
N GLU A 48 -6.26 11.23 2.72
CA GLU A 48 -6.58 10.43 3.92
C GLU A 48 -8.01 10.67 4.43
N LEU A 49 -8.50 11.91 4.37
CA LEU A 49 -9.85 12.30 4.79
C LEU A 49 -10.98 11.66 3.96
N SER A 50 -10.67 11.05 2.81
CA SER A 50 -11.65 10.31 2.02
C SER A 50 -11.94 8.91 2.57
N TYR A 51 -11.27 8.51 3.64
CA TYR A 51 -11.32 7.16 4.18
C TYR A 51 -11.54 7.17 5.70
N PRO A 52 -12.07 6.07 6.28
CA PRO A 52 -11.98 5.88 7.72
C PRO A 52 -10.51 5.83 8.15
N HIS A 53 -10.22 6.37 9.33
CA HIS A 53 -8.86 6.35 9.85
C HIS A 53 -8.40 4.91 10.08
N TYR A 54 -7.18 4.55 9.64
CA TYR A 54 -6.76 3.15 9.63
C TYR A 54 -6.75 2.49 11.02
N THR A 55 -6.51 3.25 12.08
CA THR A 55 -6.49 2.73 13.46
C THR A 55 -7.87 2.31 13.97
N THR A 56 -8.96 2.76 13.35
CA THR A 56 -10.32 2.38 13.75
C THR A 56 -10.80 1.10 13.05
N VAL A 57 -10.12 0.71 11.97
CA VAL A 57 -10.51 -0.43 11.13
C VAL A 57 -9.52 -1.59 11.26
N LEU A 58 -8.22 -1.31 11.34
CA LEU A 58 -7.16 -2.32 11.33
C LEU A 58 -6.67 -2.62 12.75
N ASN A 59 -6.51 -3.90 13.04
CA ASN A 59 -5.75 -4.38 14.19
C ASN A 59 -4.24 -4.26 13.90
N LEU A 60 -3.60 -3.29 14.56
CA LEU A 60 -2.18 -2.99 14.43
C LEU A 60 -1.37 -3.41 15.66
N GLN A 61 -1.91 -4.32 16.48
CA GLN A 61 -1.21 -4.79 17.67
C GLN A 61 0.14 -5.41 17.31
N ASN A 62 1.21 -4.88 17.92
CA ASN A 62 2.59 -5.30 17.67
C ASN A 62 3.03 -5.18 16.19
N ILE A 63 2.43 -4.25 15.44
CA ILE A 63 2.91 -3.78 14.15
C ILE A 63 3.63 -2.46 14.37
N THR A 64 4.84 -2.32 13.83
CA THR A 64 5.59 -1.06 13.85
C THR A 64 5.60 -0.42 12.47
N PHE A 65 5.55 0.92 12.45
CA PHE A 65 5.71 1.70 11.23
C PHE A 65 7.13 2.29 11.15
N PRO A 66 7.71 2.40 9.93
CA PRO A 66 7.14 1.99 8.64
C PRO A 66 7.01 0.46 8.51
N MET A 67 5.97 0.01 7.79
CA MET A 67 5.70 -1.41 7.60
C MET A 67 6.85 -2.07 6.83
N THR A 68 7.28 -3.26 7.27
CA THR A 68 8.27 -4.08 6.56
C THR A 68 7.62 -5.32 5.97
N LEU A 69 8.18 -5.87 4.89
CA LEU A 69 7.64 -7.07 4.23
C LEU A 69 7.51 -8.26 5.20
N ASN A 70 8.41 -8.38 6.17
CA ASN A 70 8.42 -9.45 7.17
C ASN A 70 7.23 -9.37 8.15
N GLN A 71 6.70 -8.16 8.39
CA GLN A 71 5.53 -7.96 9.26
C GLN A 71 4.19 -8.23 8.55
N ILE A 72 4.16 -8.29 7.21
CA ILE A 72 2.92 -8.46 6.44
C ILE A 72 2.20 -9.76 6.80
N LYS A 73 2.92 -10.87 6.96
CA LYS A 73 2.29 -12.16 7.32
C LYS A 73 1.57 -12.09 8.67
N LYS A 74 2.13 -11.35 9.63
CA LYS A 74 1.52 -11.10 10.93
C LYS A 74 0.29 -10.20 10.79
N PHE A 75 0.40 -9.13 10.01
CA PHE A 75 -0.71 -8.23 9.72
C PHE A 75 -1.90 -8.98 9.07
N GLU A 76 -1.64 -9.82 8.06
CA GLU A 76 -2.65 -10.62 7.38
C GLU A 76 -3.44 -11.48 8.37
N HIS A 77 -2.72 -12.19 9.27
CA HIS A 77 -3.35 -13.03 10.28
C HIS A 77 -4.16 -12.24 11.31
N LEU A 78 -3.67 -11.09 11.77
CA LEU A 78 -4.36 -10.27 12.77
C LEU A 78 -5.67 -9.65 12.27
N ASN A 79 -5.79 -9.46 10.96
CA ASN A 79 -6.92 -8.73 10.36
C ASN A 79 -7.83 -9.61 9.50
N ASP A 80 -7.47 -10.87 9.26
CA ASP A 80 -8.11 -11.74 8.27
C ASP A 80 -8.20 -11.07 6.89
N ILE A 81 -7.06 -10.50 6.46
CA ILE A 81 -6.88 -9.84 5.16
C ILE A 81 -5.72 -10.51 4.45
N SER A 82 -5.86 -10.74 3.15
CA SER A 82 -4.78 -11.28 2.32
C SER A 82 -4.14 -10.18 1.47
N ILE A 83 -2.81 -10.15 1.38
CA ILE A 83 -2.06 -9.05 0.74
C ILE A 83 -1.08 -9.59 -0.30
N ASN A 84 -1.17 -9.06 -1.52
CA ASN A 84 -0.11 -9.17 -2.51
C ASN A 84 0.69 -7.86 -2.57
N VAL A 85 1.99 -7.97 -2.79
CA VAL A 85 2.90 -6.84 -2.97
C VAL A 85 3.63 -7.02 -4.29
N TYR A 86 3.55 -5.99 -5.13
CA TYR A 86 4.24 -5.87 -6.40
C TYR A 86 5.27 -4.75 -6.33
N GLY A 87 6.38 -4.91 -7.03
CA GLY A 87 7.45 -3.92 -7.15
C GLY A 87 7.59 -3.43 -8.58
N ILE A 88 8.36 -2.36 -8.74
CA ILE A 88 8.79 -1.85 -10.04
C ILE A 88 10.23 -2.29 -10.27
N LYS A 89 10.48 -3.10 -11.31
CA LYS A 89 11.83 -3.46 -11.76
C LYS A 89 11.92 -3.24 -13.26
N GLU A 90 12.91 -2.47 -13.71
CA GLU A 90 13.13 -2.22 -15.15
C GLU A 90 11.87 -1.73 -15.90
N LYS A 91 11.02 -0.94 -15.22
CA LYS A 91 9.72 -0.43 -15.70
C LYS A 91 8.58 -1.46 -15.79
N GLU A 92 8.82 -2.70 -15.35
CA GLU A 92 7.80 -3.75 -15.23
C GLU A 92 7.29 -3.88 -13.80
N ILE A 93 6.03 -4.28 -13.67
CA ILE A 93 5.40 -4.60 -12.38
C ILE A 93 5.55 -6.09 -12.11
N LEU A 94 6.33 -6.43 -11.09
CA LEU A 94 6.64 -7.82 -10.74
C LEU A 94 6.18 -8.15 -9.32
N PRO A 95 5.71 -9.37 -9.04
CA PRO A 95 5.36 -9.77 -7.69
C PRO A 95 6.63 -9.84 -6.81
N ILE A 96 6.63 -9.14 -5.67
CA ILE A 96 7.65 -9.27 -4.63
C ILE A 96 7.19 -10.30 -3.60
N ARG A 97 5.90 -10.25 -3.24
CA ARG A 97 5.29 -11.14 -2.25
C ARG A 97 3.86 -11.43 -2.68
N LEU A 98 3.52 -12.72 -2.77
CA LEU A 98 2.14 -13.15 -2.97
C LEU A 98 1.65 -13.85 -1.72
N THR A 99 0.40 -13.59 -1.37
CA THR A 99 -0.27 -14.37 -0.34
C THR A 99 -0.53 -15.79 -0.85
N SER A 100 -0.35 -16.80 0.00
CA SER A 100 -0.58 -18.20 -0.40
C SER A 100 -2.07 -18.55 -0.50
N ARG A 101 -2.93 -17.79 0.19
CA ARG A 101 -4.37 -17.98 0.20
C ARG A 101 -5.06 -16.63 0.11
N LYS A 102 -5.78 -16.42 -0.99
CA LYS A 102 -6.67 -15.25 -1.12
C LYS A 102 -7.84 -15.40 -0.15
N MET A 103 -8.06 -14.36 0.65
CA MET A 103 -9.19 -14.22 1.58
C MET A 103 -10.27 -13.34 0.95
N GLU A 104 -11.44 -13.25 1.60
CA GLU A 104 -12.53 -12.37 1.17
C GLU A 104 -12.05 -10.91 1.11
N LYS A 105 -11.41 -10.45 2.18
CA LYS A 105 -10.70 -9.17 2.18
C LYS A 105 -9.32 -9.34 1.56
N HIS A 106 -9.06 -8.59 0.51
CA HIS A 106 -7.81 -8.68 -0.25
C HIS A 106 -7.34 -7.32 -0.75
N ALA A 107 -6.03 -7.08 -0.70
CA ALA A 107 -5.44 -5.90 -1.32
C ALA A 107 -4.20 -6.28 -2.15
N ASN A 108 -4.11 -5.70 -3.34
CA ASN A 108 -2.89 -5.67 -4.14
C ASN A 108 -2.20 -4.33 -3.90
N LEU A 109 -0.96 -4.37 -3.41
CA LEU A 109 -0.18 -3.19 -3.09
C LEU A 109 1.01 -3.06 -4.04
N LEU A 110 1.33 -1.83 -4.41
CA LEU A 110 2.57 -1.47 -5.08
C LEU A 110 3.58 -1.00 -4.03
N TYR A 111 4.77 -1.57 -4.05
CA TYR A 111 5.92 -1.14 -3.27
C TYR A 111 6.88 -0.36 -4.17
N VAL A 112 7.19 0.86 -3.76
CA VAL A 112 8.15 1.74 -4.43
C VAL A 112 9.28 2.02 -3.45
N GLN A 113 10.47 1.53 -3.76
CA GLN A 113 11.67 1.77 -2.95
C GLN A 113 12.04 3.26 -3.00
N ASP A 114 12.44 3.85 -1.88
CA ASP A 114 12.99 5.22 -1.88
C ASP A 114 14.38 5.17 -2.53
N PRO A 115 14.64 5.95 -3.61
CA PRO A 115 15.95 5.98 -4.25
C PRO A 115 17.10 6.42 -3.33
N ARG A 116 16.79 6.98 -2.16
CA ARG A 116 17.75 7.55 -1.21
C ARG A 116 17.97 6.65 0.01
N ASP A 117 17.16 5.63 0.20
CA ASP A 117 17.26 4.70 1.33
C ASP A 117 16.73 3.33 0.92
N ASP A 118 17.65 2.38 0.74
CA ASP A 118 17.33 1.01 0.34
C ASP A 118 16.43 0.27 1.34
N ASN A 119 16.39 0.73 2.60
CA ASN A 119 15.55 0.16 3.66
C ASN A 119 14.21 0.88 3.82
N ALA A 120 14.00 1.99 3.11
CA ALA A 120 12.74 2.71 3.09
C ALA A 120 11.99 2.46 1.78
N GLY A 121 10.68 2.30 1.89
CA GLY A 121 9.82 2.19 0.73
C GLY A 121 8.41 2.61 1.05
N HIS A 122 7.68 2.90 -0.01
CA HIS A 122 6.33 3.42 0.04
C HIS A 122 5.34 2.42 -0.55
N PHE A 123 4.21 2.26 0.12
CA PHE A 123 3.13 1.42 -0.36
C PHE A 123 2.03 2.28 -0.97
N ALA A 124 1.50 1.83 -2.09
CA ALA A 124 0.32 2.39 -2.73
C ALA A 124 -0.68 1.28 -3.10
N TYR A 125 -1.96 1.59 -3.20
CA TYR A 125 -2.98 0.62 -3.55
C TYR A 125 -3.08 0.43 -5.07
N ILE A 126 -2.96 -0.80 -5.56
CA ILE A 126 -3.25 -1.17 -6.95
C ILE A 126 -4.74 -1.49 -7.07
N LYS A 127 -5.50 -0.56 -7.62
CA LYS A 127 -6.94 -0.75 -7.85
C LYS A 127 -7.26 -1.54 -9.11
N ASP A 128 -6.36 -1.56 -10.08
CA ASP A 128 -6.54 -2.31 -11.33
C ASP A 128 -5.20 -2.85 -11.82
N LEU A 129 -4.93 -4.12 -11.51
CA LEU A 129 -3.69 -4.77 -11.88
C LEU A 129 -3.57 -4.99 -13.40
N SER A 130 -4.69 -5.12 -14.12
CA SER A 130 -4.68 -5.41 -15.57
C SER A 130 -4.21 -4.23 -16.42
N ARG A 131 -4.29 -3.01 -15.86
CA ARG A 131 -3.83 -1.77 -16.49
C ARG A 131 -2.35 -1.49 -16.23
N LEU A 132 -1.72 -2.25 -15.34
CA LEU A 132 -0.33 -2.09 -14.93
C LEU A 132 0.63 -2.93 -15.78
#